data_AF-A0A1V1WVQ3-F1
#
_entry.id   AF-A0A1V1WVQ3-F1
#
_cell.length_a   1.000
_cell.length_b   1.000
_cell.length_c   1.000
_cell.angle_alpha   90.00
_cell.angle_beta   90.00
_cell.angle_gamma   90.00
#
_symmetry.space_group_name_H-M   'P 1'
#
loop_
_entity.id
_entity.type
_entity.pdbx_description
1 polymer ?
#
loop_
_entity_poly.entity_id
_entity_poly.type
_entity_poly.pdbx_seq_one_letter_code
_entity_poly.pdbx_strand_id
1 'polypeptide(L)'
;MNAESNKMKMDLVKAVESWAISQPDLVALYFEERAITYKDLNIKANRMANGLQGLGVERGDRVAIMLPNIPEFVYSFVGILKLGAVAVPFNTLYKGGEIRHILRDSGAKVLIALTNFAPMINEIRSELPALEQVILTGERNLIFAHPESTAFIQLIVPIDLISDVDAAYEKMGHILLDIVKEFGVENAWYKHRGSVRVGGDKIATFVISEVETVRVINVVLFLAAMDTRDFLRVVWVPPEIRDKVVEPLTSVEQEAGKRPSWKEVKTTVTDALKREFEIEIKEGAMVRDELFGYEKLCSLAGKVR
;
A
#
# COMPACT_ATOMS: atom_id res chain seq x y z
N MET A 1 -19.27 -55.62 4.24
CA MET A 1 -20.23 -54.52 4.44
C MET A 1 -19.38 -53.27 4.68
N ASN A 2 -19.30 -52.42 3.65
CA ASN A 2 -18.22 -51.43 3.47
C ASN A 2 -18.21 -50.34 4.55
N ALA A 3 -17.05 -50.17 5.20
CA ALA A 3 -16.72 -49.03 6.05
C ALA A 3 -16.12 -47.86 5.23
N GLU A 4 -16.55 -47.71 3.96
CA GLU A 4 -16.09 -46.68 3.03
C GLU A 4 -17.19 -45.65 2.70
N SER A 5 -18.09 -45.38 3.65
CA SER A 5 -19.21 -44.47 3.41
C SER A 5 -19.41 -43.50 4.56
N ASN A 6 -18.41 -42.65 4.84
CA ASN A 6 -18.64 -41.26 5.29
C ASN A 6 -17.36 -40.38 5.30
N LYS A 7 -16.60 -40.30 4.20
CA LYS A 7 -15.73 -39.12 4.01
C LYS A 7 -16.65 -37.94 3.70
N MET A 8 -17.20 -37.31 4.73
CA MET A 8 -17.72 -35.94 4.62
C MET A 8 -16.62 -35.14 3.91
N LYS A 9 -16.91 -34.63 2.70
CA LYS A 9 -16.00 -33.74 1.99
C LYS A 9 -15.65 -32.59 2.95
N MET A 10 -14.44 -32.64 3.49
CA MET A 10 -13.91 -31.55 4.32
C MET A 10 -13.72 -30.37 3.39
N ASP A 11 -14.59 -29.36 3.52
CA ASP A 11 -14.37 -28.08 2.85
C ASP A 11 -13.32 -27.27 3.63
N LEU A 12 -12.68 -26.31 2.94
CA LEU A 12 -11.57 -25.54 3.49
C LEU A 12 -11.96 -24.81 4.79
N VAL A 13 -13.21 -24.34 4.88
CA VAL A 13 -13.71 -23.63 6.07
C VAL A 13 -13.76 -24.56 7.27
N LYS A 14 -14.36 -25.75 7.11
CA LYS A 14 -14.42 -26.76 8.17
C LYS A 14 -13.04 -27.24 8.60
N ALA A 15 -12.10 -27.34 7.65
CA ALA A 15 -10.72 -27.65 8.01
C ALA A 15 -10.16 -26.57 8.94
N VAL A 16 -10.17 -25.29 8.53
CA VAL A 16 -9.66 -24.18 9.34
C VAL A 16 -10.33 -24.12 10.72
N GLU A 17 -11.65 -24.30 10.79
CA GLU A 17 -12.38 -24.32 12.07
C GLU A 17 -11.98 -25.50 12.96
N SER A 18 -11.84 -26.70 12.38
CA SER A 18 -11.43 -27.89 13.11
C SER A 18 -10.01 -27.74 13.68
N TRP A 19 -9.06 -27.22 12.90
CA TRP A 19 -7.71 -26.94 13.38
C TRP A 19 -7.70 -25.83 14.44
N ALA A 20 -8.50 -24.76 14.28
CA ALA A 20 -8.60 -23.70 15.28
C ALA A 20 -9.15 -24.18 16.63
N ILE A 21 -9.95 -25.25 16.66
CA ILE A 21 -10.48 -25.86 17.90
C ILE A 21 -9.50 -26.90 18.45
N SER A 22 -9.03 -27.82 17.61
CA SER A 22 -8.22 -28.97 18.05
C SER A 22 -6.75 -28.64 18.30
N GLN A 23 -6.20 -27.69 17.54
CA GLN A 23 -4.79 -27.29 17.57
C GLN A 23 -4.67 -25.77 17.38
N PRO A 24 -5.22 -24.97 18.32
CA PRO A 24 -5.37 -23.52 18.18
C PRO A 24 -4.04 -22.80 17.93
N ASP A 25 -2.97 -23.24 18.60
CA ASP A 25 -1.66 -22.59 18.58
C ASP A 25 -0.75 -23.10 17.45
N LEU A 26 -1.22 -24.05 16.63
CA LEU A 26 -0.49 -24.49 15.46
C LEU A 26 -0.43 -23.34 14.44
N VAL A 27 0.75 -23.13 13.86
CA VAL A 27 0.96 -22.10 12.85
C VAL A 27 0.23 -22.47 11.56
N ALA A 28 -0.65 -21.58 11.10
CA ALA A 28 -1.38 -21.69 9.85
C ALA A 28 -0.66 -20.97 8.69
N LEU A 29 -0.07 -19.80 8.97
CA LEU A 29 0.62 -18.98 7.99
C LEU A 29 1.93 -18.44 8.57
N TYR A 30 2.97 -18.43 7.75
CA TYR A 30 4.15 -17.60 7.98
C TYR A 30 4.08 -16.41 7.04
N PHE A 31 4.28 -15.22 7.57
CA PHE A 31 4.38 -14.01 6.79
C PHE A 31 5.42 -13.09 7.42
N GLU A 32 6.51 -12.85 6.69
CA GLU A 32 7.70 -12.18 7.23
C GLU A 32 8.18 -12.92 8.49
N GLU A 33 8.52 -12.18 9.55
CA GLU A 33 8.91 -12.74 10.85
C GLU A 33 7.72 -13.17 11.72
N ARG A 34 6.49 -13.12 11.20
CA ARG A 34 5.27 -13.39 11.97
C ARG A 34 4.71 -14.77 11.66
N ALA A 35 4.51 -15.54 12.72
CA ALA A 35 3.71 -16.77 12.70
C ALA A 35 2.26 -16.43 13.09
N ILE A 36 1.32 -16.80 12.23
CA ILE A 36 -0.13 -16.64 12.48
C ILE A 36 -0.71 -18.01 12.76
N THR A 37 -1.32 -18.17 13.93
CA THR A 37 -1.92 -19.44 14.36
C THR A 37 -3.24 -19.73 13.68
N TYR A 38 -3.70 -20.98 13.70
CA TYR A 38 -5.05 -21.35 13.23
C TYR A 38 -6.15 -20.64 14.01
N LYS A 39 -5.96 -20.40 15.32
CA LYS A 39 -6.86 -19.58 16.13
C LYS A 39 -6.96 -18.15 15.61
N ASP A 40 -5.82 -17.50 15.36
CA ASP A 40 -5.80 -16.12 14.86
C ASP A 40 -6.40 -16.01 13.46
N LEU A 41 -6.04 -16.92 12.56
CA LEU A 41 -6.62 -17.02 11.22
C LEU A 41 -8.15 -17.13 11.30
N ASN A 42 -8.68 -18.03 12.13
CA ASN A 42 -10.12 -18.21 12.26
C ASN A 42 -10.82 -16.97 12.84
N ILE A 43 -10.23 -16.32 13.85
CA ILE A 43 -10.76 -15.07 14.42
C ILE A 43 -10.82 -13.97 13.34
N LYS A 44 -9.75 -13.78 12.56
CA LYS A 44 -9.68 -12.75 11.52
C LYS A 44 -10.63 -13.04 10.36
N ALA A 45 -10.72 -14.30 9.92
CA ALA A 45 -11.67 -14.73 8.90
C ALA A 45 -13.13 -14.56 9.35
N ASN A 46 -13.46 -14.88 10.61
CA ASN A 46 -14.79 -14.65 11.17
C ASN A 46 -15.13 -13.15 11.22
N ARG A 47 -14.17 -12.31 11.62
CA ARG A 47 -14.35 -10.84 11.58
C ARG A 47 -14.60 -10.35 10.16
N MET A 48 -13.92 -10.92 9.17
CA MET A 48 -14.17 -10.57 7.78
C MET A 48 -15.58 -10.98 7.33
N ALA A 49 -15.98 -12.22 7.61
CA ALA A 49 -17.32 -12.72 7.28
C ALA A 49 -18.42 -11.82 7.86
N ASN A 50 -18.32 -11.48 9.15
CA ASN A 50 -19.27 -10.60 9.83
C ASN A 50 -19.25 -9.17 9.27
N GLY A 51 -18.07 -8.66 8.92
CA GLY A 51 -17.93 -7.35 8.29
C GLY A 51 -18.60 -7.28 6.91
N LEU A 52 -18.37 -8.29 6.07
CA LEU A 52 -19.02 -8.41 4.76
C LEU A 52 -20.54 -8.56 4.90
N GLN A 53 -21.02 -9.36 5.85
CA GLN A 53 -22.44 -9.47 6.17
C GLN A 53 -23.03 -8.11 6.58
N GLY A 54 -22.32 -7.34 7.41
CA GLY A 54 -22.73 -5.99 7.80
C GLY A 54 -22.77 -4.98 6.65
N LEU A 55 -22.04 -5.25 5.56
CA LEU A 55 -22.09 -4.49 4.30
C LEU A 55 -23.17 -5.01 3.34
N GLY A 56 -24.01 -5.97 3.78
CA GLY A 56 -25.10 -6.53 3.00
C GLY A 56 -24.66 -7.61 2.01
N VAL A 57 -23.47 -8.19 2.15
CA VAL A 57 -23.07 -9.35 1.33
C VAL A 57 -23.82 -10.59 1.81
N GLU A 58 -24.48 -11.27 0.88
CA GLU A 58 -25.25 -12.48 1.15
C GLU A 58 -24.60 -13.73 0.56
N ARG A 59 -25.16 -14.90 0.89
CA ARG A 59 -24.71 -16.18 0.33
C ARG A 59 -24.85 -16.15 -1.20
N GLY A 60 -23.78 -16.52 -1.91
CA GLY A 60 -23.73 -16.50 -3.37
C GLY A 60 -23.34 -15.16 -3.99
N ASP A 61 -23.29 -14.07 -3.22
CA ASP A 61 -22.73 -12.80 -3.70
C ASP A 61 -21.24 -12.97 -4.00
N ARG A 62 -20.75 -12.25 -5.01
CA ARG A 62 -19.35 -12.31 -5.43
C ARG A 62 -18.56 -11.20 -4.74
N VAL A 63 -17.46 -11.56 -4.10
CA VAL A 63 -16.52 -10.63 -3.48
C VAL A 63 -15.17 -10.77 -4.17
N ALA A 64 -14.76 -9.73 -4.86
CA ALA A 64 -13.49 -9.62 -5.54
C ALA A 64 -12.34 -9.40 -4.56
N ILE A 65 -11.19 -10.02 -4.81
CA ILE A 65 -9.98 -9.86 -4.00
C ILE A 65 -8.81 -9.51 -4.92
N MET A 66 -8.29 -8.30 -4.77
CA MET A 66 -7.10 -7.79 -5.45
C MET A 66 -6.03 -7.47 -4.40
N LEU A 67 -5.49 -8.51 -3.78
CA LEU A 67 -4.43 -8.42 -2.78
C LEU A 67 -3.23 -9.28 -3.21
N PRO A 68 -2.00 -8.85 -2.89
CA PRO A 68 -0.82 -9.70 -3.08
C PRO A 68 -0.81 -10.86 -2.07
N ASN A 69 0.27 -11.65 -2.04
CA ASN A 69 0.43 -12.77 -1.11
C ASN A 69 0.71 -12.28 0.33
N ILE A 70 -0.32 -11.72 0.96
CA ILE A 70 -0.32 -11.19 2.33
C ILE A 70 -1.40 -11.88 3.19
N PRO A 71 -1.31 -11.85 4.52
CA PRO A 71 -2.27 -12.53 5.40
C PRO A 71 -3.72 -12.10 5.16
N GLU A 72 -3.95 -10.82 4.86
CA GLU A 72 -5.26 -10.26 4.55
C GLU A 72 -5.94 -10.95 3.36
N PHE A 73 -5.18 -11.46 2.39
CA PHE A 73 -5.74 -12.27 1.31
C PHE A 73 -6.38 -13.54 1.86
N VAL A 74 -5.67 -14.26 2.72
CA VAL A 74 -6.16 -15.52 3.31
C VAL A 74 -7.34 -15.26 4.24
N TYR A 75 -7.28 -14.20 5.06
CA TYR A 75 -8.39 -13.80 5.93
C TYR A 75 -9.63 -13.47 5.11
N SER A 76 -9.45 -12.73 4.01
CA SER A 76 -10.52 -12.35 3.09
C SER A 76 -11.14 -13.58 2.44
N PHE A 77 -10.30 -14.42 1.84
CA PHE A 77 -10.74 -15.61 1.12
C PHE A 77 -11.50 -16.58 2.04
N VAL A 78 -10.94 -16.93 3.20
CA VAL A 78 -11.62 -17.82 4.16
C VAL A 78 -12.88 -17.17 4.73
N GLY A 79 -12.86 -15.85 5.01
CA GLY A 79 -14.03 -15.11 5.50
C GLY A 79 -15.19 -15.07 4.49
N ILE A 80 -14.89 -14.87 3.21
CA ILE A 80 -15.88 -14.89 2.12
C ILE A 80 -16.52 -16.29 2.02
N LEU A 81 -15.70 -17.34 2.06
CA LEU A 81 -16.21 -18.72 2.04
C LEU A 81 -17.04 -19.06 3.28
N LYS A 82 -16.65 -18.57 4.46
CA LYS A 82 -17.43 -18.71 5.71
C LYS A 82 -18.82 -18.08 5.62
N LEU A 83 -18.91 -16.93 4.96
CA LEU A 83 -20.20 -16.27 4.70
C LEU A 83 -21.05 -17.05 3.66
N GLY A 84 -20.46 -18.01 2.95
CA GLY A 84 -21.10 -18.69 1.82
C GLY A 84 -21.16 -17.83 0.55
N ALA A 85 -20.40 -16.73 0.53
CA ALA A 85 -20.19 -15.90 -0.65
C ALA A 85 -19.11 -16.53 -1.56
N VAL A 86 -18.95 -15.98 -2.75
CA VAL A 86 -18.02 -16.47 -3.78
C VAL A 86 -16.82 -15.53 -3.86
N ALA A 87 -15.64 -16.06 -3.56
CA ALA A 87 -14.39 -15.32 -3.69
C ALA A 87 -13.95 -15.26 -5.15
N VAL A 88 -13.63 -14.05 -5.65
CA VAL A 88 -13.13 -13.81 -7.00
C VAL A 88 -11.74 -13.18 -6.92
N PRO A 89 -10.68 -13.97 -6.68
CA PRO A 89 -9.32 -13.47 -6.62
C PRO A 89 -8.79 -13.14 -8.02
N PHE A 90 -8.07 -12.03 -8.17
CA PHE A 90 -7.35 -11.71 -9.40
C PHE A 90 -6.04 -10.97 -9.14
N ASN A 91 -5.20 -10.89 -10.17
CA ASN A 91 -3.82 -10.42 -10.06
C ASN A 91 -3.75 -8.91 -9.80
N THR A 92 -2.89 -8.49 -8.87
CA THR A 92 -2.60 -7.09 -8.57
C THR A 92 -1.83 -6.36 -9.68
N LEU A 93 -1.25 -7.11 -10.63
CA LEU A 93 -0.57 -6.55 -11.80
C LEU A 93 -1.53 -6.01 -12.86
N TYR A 94 -2.80 -6.44 -12.83
CA TYR A 94 -3.80 -6.00 -13.80
C TYR A 94 -4.08 -4.51 -13.72
N LYS A 95 -4.37 -3.90 -14.88
CA LYS A 95 -4.63 -2.46 -15.04
C LYS A 95 -6.09 -2.21 -15.43
N GLY A 96 -6.50 -0.94 -15.44
CA GLY A 96 -7.92 -0.52 -15.50
C GLY A 96 -8.82 -1.30 -16.46
N GLY A 97 -8.37 -1.60 -17.69
CA GLY A 97 -9.16 -2.38 -18.65
C GLY A 97 -9.42 -3.83 -18.22
N GLU A 98 -8.41 -4.50 -17.68
CA GLU A 98 -8.45 -5.89 -17.20
C GLU A 98 -9.25 -5.98 -15.89
N ILE A 99 -9.00 -5.06 -14.96
CA ILE A 99 -9.74 -4.96 -13.70
C ILE A 99 -11.22 -4.76 -13.99
N ARG A 100 -11.56 -3.81 -14.89
CA ARG A 100 -12.94 -3.56 -15.30
C ARG A 100 -13.58 -4.80 -15.90
N HIS A 101 -12.87 -5.52 -16.78
CA HIS A 101 -13.39 -6.72 -17.40
C HIS A 101 -13.76 -7.77 -16.34
N ILE A 102 -12.85 -8.08 -15.41
CA ILE A 102 -13.08 -9.08 -14.36
C ILE A 102 -14.22 -8.67 -13.43
N LEU A 103 -14.27 -7.41 -13.00
CA LEU A 103 -15.31 -6.93 -12.10
C LEU A 103 -16.68 -6.91 -12.78
N ARG A 104 -16.76 -6.57 -14.07
CA ARG A 104 -18.01 -6.64 -14.84
C ARG A 104 -18.47 -8.07 -15.07
N ASP A 105 -17.56 -8.95 -15.49
CA ASP A 105 -17.88 -10.34 -15.82
C ASP A 105 -18.31 -11.12 -14.58
N SER A 106 -17.55 -10.98 -13.49
CA SER A 106 -17.92 -11.59 -12.21
C SER A 106 -19.15 -10.95 -11.58
N GLY A 107 -19.45 -9.68 -11.88
CA GLY A 107 -20.45 -8.88 -11.19
C GLY A 107 -20.22 -8.82 -9.68
N ALA A 108 -18.95 -8.69 -9.27
CA ALA A 108 -18.57 -8.60 -7.87
C ALA A 108 -19.26 -7.41 -7.19
N LYS A 109 -19.92 -7.68 -6.06
CA LYS A 109 -20.62 -6.69 -5.24
C LYS A 109 -19.66 -5.84 -4.40
N VAL A 110 -18.58 -6.48 -3.96
CA VAL A 110 -17.55 -5.87 -3.11
C VAL A 110 -16.18 -6.18 -3.69
N LEU A 111 -15.27 -5.21 -3.67
CA LEU A 111 -13.85 -5.39 -3.98
C LEU A 111 -13.01 -5.14 -2.73
N ILE A 112 -12.12 -6.07 -2.39
CA ILE A 112 -11.09 -5.91 -1.37
C ILE A 112 -9.76 -5.67 -2.08
N ALA A 113 -9.12 -4.52 -1.83
CA ALA A 113 -7.87 -4.13 -2.49
C ALA A 113 -6.93 -3.37 -1.55
N LEU A 114 -5.66 -3.24 -1.92
CA LEU A 114 -4.74 -2.33 -1.23
C LEU A 114 -5.09 -0.87 -1.52
N THR A 115 -4.84 0.03 -0.55
CA THR A 115 -5.12 1.48 -0.64
C THR A 115 -4.53 2.14 -1.90
N ASN A 116 -3.35 1.69 -2.35
CA ASN A 116 -2.69 2.22 -3.54
C ASN A 116 -3.43 1.93 -4.86
N PHE A 117 -4.38 0.98 -4.89
CA PHE A 117 -5.21 0.71 -6.08
C PHE A 117 -6.44 1.61 -6.19
N ALA A 118 -6.76 2.39 -5.14
CA ALA A 118 -7.97 3.22 -5.11
C ALA A 118 -8.11 4.20 -6.30
N PRO A 119 -7.04 4.91 -6.75
CA PRO A 119 -7.16 5.80 -7.91
C PRO A 119 -7.60 5.08 -9.17
N MET A 120 -6.98 3.93 -9.47
CA MET A 120 -7.29 3.13 -10.65
C MET A 120 -8.71 2.56 -10.61
N ILE A 121 -9.18 2.14 -9.44
CA ILE A 121 -10.56 1.66 -9.25
C ILE A 121 -11.56 2.81 -9.48
N ASN A 122 -11.25 4.02 -9.00
CA ASN A 122 -12.10 5.20 -9.17
C ASN A 122 -12.25 5.62 -10.64
N GLU A 123 -11.18 5.49 -11.44
CA GLU A 123 -11.22 5.80 -12.89
C GLU A 123 -12.25 4.95 -13.64
N ILE A 124 -12.40 3.68 -13.26
CA ILE A 124 -13.32 2.73 -13.92
C ILE A 124 -14.66 2.58 -13.19
N ARG A 125 -14.86 3.23 -12.04
CA ARG A 125 -16.00 2.95 -11.15
C ARG A 125 -17.36 3.24 -11.79
N SER A 126 -17.44 4.25 -12.64
CA SER A 126 -18.67 4.56 -13.40
C SER A 126 -19.10 3.43 -14.34
N GLU A 127 -18.19 2.53 -14.69
CA GLU A 127 -18.43 1.37 -15.57
C GLU A 127 -18.75 0.07 -14.80
N LEU A 128 -18.86 0.13 -13.47
CA LEU A 128 -19.00 -1.02 -12.58
C LEU A 128 -20.31 -0.98 -11.76
N PRO A 129 -21.48 -1.19 -12.39
CA PRO A 129 -22.77 -1.00 -11.72
C PRO A 129 -23.06 -2.02 -10.61
N ALA A 130 -22.42 -3.18 -10.64
CA ALA A 130 -22.55 -4.19 -9.60
C ALA A 130 -21.67 -3.91 -8.37
N LEU A 131 -20.63 -3.07 -8.52
CA LEU A 131 -19.66 -2.81 -7.46
C LEU A 131 -20.20 -1.76 -6.47
N GLU A 132 -20.78 -2.22 -5.39
CA GLU A 132 -21.38 -1.37 -4.36
C GLU A 132 -20.32 -0.81 -3.40
N GLN A 133 -19.37 -1.65 -2.97
CA GLN A 133 -18.37 -1.30 -1.96
C GLN A 133 -16.94 -1.62 -2.40
N VAL A 134 -16.00 -0.78 -1.98
CA VAL A 134 -14.56 -1.03 -2.10
C VAL A 134 -13.95 -0.95 -0.71
N ILE A 135 -13.45 -2.09 -0.23
CA ILE A 135 -12.76 -2.23 1.05
C ILE A 135 -11.27 -2.08 0.78
N LEU A 136 -10.67 -1.02 1.31
CA LEU A 136 -9.24 -0.77 1.20
C LEU A 136 -8.51 -1.29 2.45
N THR A 137 -7.41 -2.00 2.24
CA THR A 137 -6.50 -2.46 3.28
C THR A 137 -5.04 -2.06 2.97
N GLY A 138 -4.13 -2.33 3.89
CA GLY A 138 -2.77 -1.81 3.86
C GLY A 138 -2.64 -0.46 4.58
N GLU A 139 -1.41 -0.04 4.79
CA GLU A 139 -1.14 1.21 5.51
C GLU A 139 -1.78 2.43 4.82
N ARG A 140 -2.17 3.42 5.64
CA ARG A 140 -2.68 4.73 5.19
C ARG A 140 -1.55 5.55 4.57
N ASN A 141 -1.00 5.08 3.47
CA ASN A 141 0.08 5.77 2.76
C ASN A 141 -0.50 6.59 1.61
N LEU A 142 -1.55 7.37 1.90
CA LEU A 142 -1.90 8.51 1.05
C LEU A 142 -0.80 9.54 1.23
N ILE A 143 0.09 9.59 0.25
CA ILE A 143 1.16 10.58 0.20
C ILE A 143 0.65 11.75 -0.62
N PHE A 144 0.39 12.87 0.04
CA PHE A 144 0.08 14.13 -0.62
C PHE A 144 1.37 14.92 -0.85
N ALA A 145 1.59 15.34 -2.08
CA ALA A 145 2.69 16.22 -2.44
C ALA A 145 2.11 17.56 -2.88
N HIS A 146 2.58 18.64 -2.25
CA HIS A 146 2.27 19.99 -2.65
C HIS A 146 3.51 20.58 -3.36
N PRO A 147 3.39 21.08 -4.60
CA PRO A 147 4.55 21.53 -5.39
C PRO A 147 5.46 22.52 -4.65
N GLU A 148 4.86 23.39 -3.87
CA GLU A 148 5.57 24.44 -3.14
C GLU A 148 5.97 24.05 -1.73
N SER A 149 5.52 22.91 -1.19
CA SER A 149 5.78 22.55 0.22
C SER A 149 6.47 21.21 0.39
N THR A 150 6.62 20.44 -0.67
CA THR A 150 7.17 19.08 -0.62
C THR A 150 8.31 18.88 -1.59
N ALA A 151 9.33 18.15 -1.16
CA ALA A 151 10.26 17.53 -2.10
C ALA A 151 9.80 16.09 -2.38
N PHE A 152 9.51 15.82 -3.65
CA PHE A 152 9.25 14.48 -4.16
C PHE A 152 10.53 13.92 -4.75
N ILE A 153 11.00 12.79 -4.22
CA ILE A 153 12.24 12.13 -4.65
C ILE A 153 11.87 10.71 -5.06
N GLN A 154 12.23 10.31 -6.28
CA GLN A 154 12.04 8.96 -6.75
C GLN A 154 13.41 8.29 -6.92
N LEU A 155 13.56 7.12 -6.30
CA LEU A 155 14.73 6.26 -6.45
C LEU A 155 14.31 5.01 -7.20
N ILE A 156 15.10 4.61 -8.19
CA ILE A 156 14.95 3.34 -8.90
C ILE A 156 16.23 2.56 -8.62
N VAL A 157 16.11 1.49 -7.84
CA VAL A 157 17.25 0.69 -7.42
C VAL A 157 17.07 -0.77 -7.85
N PRO A 158 18.14 -1.47 -8.25
CA PRO A 158 18.09 -2.91 -8.47
C PRO A 158 17.61 -3.66 -7.21
N ILE A 159 16.85 -4.74 -7.37
CA ILE A 159 16.38 -5.58 -6.25
C ILE A 159 17.52 -6.19 -5.44
N ASP A 160 18.71 -6.40 -6.03
CA ASP A 160 19.87 -6.92 -5.32
C ASP A 160 20.59 -5.88 -4.46
N LEU A 161 20.38 -4.58 -4.70
CA LEU A 161 20.94 -3.51 -3.85
C LEU A 161 20.34 -3.53 -2.44
N ILE A 162 19.08 -3.97 -2.33
CA ILE A 162 18.44 -4.26 -1.05
C ILE A 162 17.63 -5.52 -1.28
N SER A 163 18.06 -6.68 -0.79
CA SER A 163 17.44 -7.96 -1.12
C SER A 163 16.07 -8.16 -0.47
N ASP A 164 15.92 -7.70 0.77
CA ASP A 164 14.74 -7.92 1.59
C ASP A 164 13.85 -6.65 1.70
N VAL A 165 12.53 -6.83 1.75
CA VAL A 165 11.57 -5.70 1.79
C VAL A 165 11.61 -5.00 3.15
N ASP A 166 11.73 -5.75 4.25
CA ASP A 166 11.86 -5.18 5.59
C ASP A 166 13.15 -4.39 5.73
N ALA A 167 14.27 -4.97 5.28
CA ALA A 167 15.55 -4.29 5.21
C ALA A 167 15.48 -3.00 4.38
N ALA A 168 14.68 -2.98 3.31
CA ALA A 168 14.47 -1.77 2.51
C ALA A 168 13.68 -0.70 3.27
N TYR A 169 12.63 -1.08 4.00
CA TYR A 169 11.92 -0.13 4.86
C TYR A 169 12.79 0.37 6.01
N GLU A 170 13.57 -0.48 6.65
CA GLU A 170 14.48 -0.07 7.72
C GLU A 170 15.53 0.91 7.20
N LYS A 171 16.26 0.50 6.14
CA LYS A 171 17.31 1.31 5.51
C LYS A 171 16.79 2.66 5.02
N MET A 172 15.67 2.68 4.30
CA MET A 172 15.06 3.94 3.84
C MET A 172 14.55 4.80 4.99
N GLY A 173 14.02 4.19 6.04
CA GLY A 173 13.61 4.89 7.26
C GLY A 173 14.78 5.63 7.91
N HIS A 174 15.94 4.97 8.00
CA HIS A 174 17.17 5.57 8.52
C HIS A 174 17.72 6.68 7.62
N ILE A 175 17.76 6.48 6.30
CA ILE A 175 18.15 7.54 5.35
C ILE A 175 17.30 8.80 5.56
N LEU A 176 15.97 8.65 5.61
CA LEU A 176 15.08 9.80 5.78
C LEU A 176 15.21 10.44 7.17
N LEU A 177 15.42 9.63 8.20
CA LEU A 177 15.65 10.13 9.55
C LEU A 177 16.92 11.00 9.59
N ASP A 178 18.00 10.53 8.98
CA ASP A 178 19.25 11.27 8.85
C ASP A 178 19.07 12.57 8.09
N ILE A 179 18.40 12.53 6.92
CA ILE A 179 18.09 13.72 6.12
C ILE A 179 17.33 14.76 6.93
N VAL A 180 16.29 14.34 7.65
CA VAL A 180 15.46 15.22 8.49
C VAL A 180 16.27 15.84 9.63
N LYS A 181 17.16 15.06 10.26
CA LYS A 181 18.07 15.55 11.30
C LYS A 181 19.12 16.52 10.75
N GLU A 182 19.66 16.27 9.56
CA GLU A 182 20.59 17.17 8.88
C GLU A 182 19.94 18.53 8.53
N PHE A 183 18.61 18.58 8.39
CA PHE A 183 17.87 19.83 8.28
C PHE A 183 17.59 20.55 9.62
N GLY A 184 18.07 20.02 10.75
CA GLY A 184 17.94 20.63 12.07
C GLY A 184 16.74 20.15 12.89
N VAL A 185 16.08 19.06 12.49
CA VAL A 185 14.94 18.49 13.22
C VAL A 185 15.43 17.40 14.18
N GLU A 186 15.81 17.79 15.39
CA GLU A 186 16.51 16.89 16.34
C GLU A 186 15.62 15.77 16.89
N ASN A 187 14.35 16.06 17.18
CA ASN A 187 13.40 15.14 17.83
C ASN A 187 12.68 14.18 16.86
N ALA A 188 13.21 14.03 15.64
CA ALA A 188 12.64 13.13 14.67
C ALA A 188 12.92 11.66 15.02
N TRP A 189 11.97 10.78 14.72
CA TRP A 189 12.09 9.33 14.89
C TRP A 189 11.40 8.59 13.74
N TYR A 190 11.87 7.37 13.46
CA TYR A 190 11.31 6.54 12.41
C TYR A 190 10.33 5.51 12.98
N LYS A 191 9.10 5.51 12.44
CA LYS A 191 8.12 4.46 12.68
C LYS A 191 8.31 3.35 11.64
N HIS A 192 8.72 2.16 12.08
CA HIS A 192 8.96 1.00 11.20
C HIS A 192 7.82 0.80 10.19
N ARG A 193 8.20 0.62 8.92
CA ARG A 193 7.34 0.53 7.73
C ARG A 193 6.46 1.73 7.40
N GLY A 194 6.55 2.81 8.16
CA GLY A 194 5.68 3.98 7.99
C GLY A 194 6.41 5.23 7.54
N SER A 195 6.77 6.06 8.51
CA SER A 195 7.13 7.45 8.26
C SER A 195 8.12 7.96 9.30
N VAL A 196 8.89 8.97 8.93
CA VAL A 196 9.61 9.79 9.91
C VAL A 196 8.63 10.78 10.52
N ARG A 197 8.71 10.94 11.84
CA ARG A 197 7.77 11.75 12.63
C ARG A 197 8.49 12.62 13.64
N VAL A 198 7.86 13.73 14.01
CA VAL A 198 8.23 14.55 15.18
C VAL A 198 7.03 14.57 16.11
N GLY A 199 7.21 14.14 17.35
CA GLY A 199 6.08 13.82 18.22
C GLY A 199 5.12 12.84 17.55
N GLY A 200 3.86 13.26 17.38
CA GLY A 200 2.82 12.50 16.69
C GLY A 200 2.72 12.78 15.18
N ASP A 201 3.43 13.77 14.65
CA ASP A 201 3.17 14.35 13.33
C ASP A 201 4.15 13.83 12.28
N LYS A 202 3.65 13.54 11.08
CA LYS A 202 4.44 13.01 9.96
C LYS A 202 5.25 14.14 9.32
N ILE A 203 6.57 13.97 9.17
CA ILE A 203 7.47 14.94 8.50
C ILE A 203 8.05 14.40 7.17
N ALA A 204 8.16 13.09 7.05
CA ALA A 204 8.56 12.43 5.81
C ALA A 204 7.95 11.04 5.70
N THR A 205 7.74 10.56 4.48
CA THR A 205 7.23 9.21 4.22
C THR A 205 7.73 8.71 2.88
N PHE A 206 7.65 7.41 2.69
CA PHE A 206 8.03 6.77 1.45
C PHE A 206 7.18 5.54 1.19
N VAL A 207 7.07 5.18 -0.09
CA VAL A 207 6.44 3.94 -0.52
C VAL A 207 7.43 3.20 -1.41
N ILE A 208 7.62 1.92 -1.11
CA ILE A 208 8.41 1.01 -1.91
C ILE A 208 7.45 0.19 -2.77
N SER A 209 7.73 0.13 -4.06
CA SER A 209 7.04 -0.73 -5.02
C SER A 209 8.07 -1.51 -5.83
N GLU A 210 7.71 -2.71 -6.25
CA GLU A 210 8.58 -3.57 -7.06
C GLU A 210 8.03 -3.64 -8.49
N VAL A 211 8.93 -3.50 -9.47
CA VAL A 211 8.64 -3.62 -10.89
C VAL A 211 9.74 -4.49 -11.51
N GLU A 212 9.38 -5.73 -11.87
CA GLU A 212 10.31 -6.71 -12.44
C GLU A 212 11.56 -6.93 -11.57
N THR A 213 12.70 -6.36 -11.97
CA THR A 213 14.00 -6.51 -11.29
C THR A 213 14.44 -5.27 -10.51
N VAL A 214 13.56 -4.25 -10.42
CA VAL A 214 13.86 -2.99 -9.72
C VAL A 214 12.84 -2.69 -8.62
N ARG A 215 13.31 -1.98 -7.59
CA ARG A 215 12.49 -1.30 -6.60
C ARG A 215 12.39 0.18 -6.94
N VAL A 216 11.15 0.66 -7.00
CA VAL A 216 10.82 2.07 -7.13
C VAL A 216 10.40 2.58 -5.75
N ILE A 217 11.20 3.49 -5.21
CA ILE A 217 11.01 4.10 -3.89
C ILE A 217 10.59 5.55 -4.12
N ASN A 218 9.37 5.89 -3.73
CA ASN A 218 8.84 7.24 -3.82
C ASN A 218 8.86 7.87 -2.44
N VAL A 219 9.69 8.90 -2.26
CA VAL A 219 9.85 9.65 -1.02
C VAL A 219 9.13 10.98 -1.13
N VAL A 220 8.48 11.38 -0.04
CA VAL A 220 7.99 12.74 0.16
C VAL A 220 8.54 13.30 1.47
N LEU A 221 9.22 14.44 1.34
CA LEU A 221 9.70 15.26 2.45
C LEU A 221 8.81 16.50 2.56
N PHE A 222 8.26 16.77 3.74
CA PHE A 222 7.48 17.99 4.00
C PHE A 222 8.43 19.12 4.40
N LEU A 223 8.69 20.04 3.47
CA LEU A 223 9.66 21.12 3.66
C LEU A 223 9.03 22.36 4.31
N ALA A 224 7.79 22.67 3.95
CA ALA A 224 7.03 23.82 4.44
C ALA A 224 5.65 23.40 4.94
N ALA A 225 5.00 24.28 5.71
CA ALA A 225 3.64 24.05 6.17
C ALA A 225 2.70 23.81 4.97
N MET A 226 1.72 22.95 5.17
CA MET A 226 0.73 22.59 4.15
C MET A 226 -0.68 22.78 4.66
N ASP A 227 -1.54 23.33 3.81
CA ASP A 227 -2.97 23.32 4.05
C ASP A 227 -3.57 22.00 3.57
N THR A 228 -3.86 21.10 4.50
CA THR A 228 -4.47 19.81 4.18
C THR A 228 -5.89 19.93 3.61
N ARG A 229 -6.51 21.12 3.62
CA ARG A 229 -7.76 21.36 2.91
C ARG A 229 -7.59 21.30 1.39
N ASP A 230 -6.41 21.60 0.86
CA ASP A 230 -6.16 21.47 -0.59
C ASP A 230 -6.28 20.02 -1.07
N PHE A 231 -5.91 19.05 -0.22
CA PHE A 231 -6.16 17.63 -0.48
C PHE A 231 -7.66 17.34 -0.67
N LEU A 232 -8.51 17.91 0.19
CA LEU A 232 -9.96 17.71 0.16
C LEU A 232 -10.66 18.43 -1.00
N ARG A 233 -9.97 19.34 -1.70
CA ARG A 233 -10.48 19.96 -2.94
C ARG A 233 -10.41 19.02 -4.13
N VAL A 234 -9.44 18.10 -4.12
CA VAL A 234 -9.19 17.16 -5.23
C VAL A 234 -9.78 15.79 -4.92
N VAL A 235 -9.77 15.38 -3.66
CA VAL A 235 -10.25 14.07 -3.21
C VAL A 235 -11.50 14.26 -2.34
N TRP A 236 -12.63 13.74 -2.81
CA TRP A 236 -13.83 13.70 -1.99
C TRP A 236 -13.69 12.66 -0.87
N VAL A 237 -13.91 13.10 0.37
CA VAL A 237 -13.89 12.26 1.56
C VAL A 237 -15.21 12.43 2.33
N PRO A 238 -15.90 11.32 2.69
CA PRO A 238 -17.11 11.37 3.51
C PRO A 238 -16.88 12.15 4.82
N PRO A 239 -17.83 12.99 5.27
CA PRO A 239 -17.69 13.78 6.49
C PRO A 239 -17.29 12.97 7.73
N GLU A 240 -17.76 11.73 7.84
CA GLU A 240 -17.61 10.85 9.01
C GLU A 240 -16.18 10.32 9.21
N ILE A 241 -15.36 10.40 8.17
CA ILE A 241 -13.96 9.94 8.18
C ILE A 241 -12.98 11.03 7.76
N ARG A 242 -13.43 12.25 7.49
CA ARG A 242 -12.60 13.34 6.96
C ARG A 242 -11.42 13.69 7.86
N ASP A 243 -11.64 13.68 9.18
CA ASP A 243 -10.64 13.87 10.23
C ASP A 243 -9.69 12.67 10.42
N LYS A 244 -9.99 11.54 9.78
CA LYS A 244 -9.24 10.28 9.89
C LYS A 244 -8.43 9.95 8.64
N VAL A 245 -8.71 10.61 7.51
CA VAL A 245 -8.06 10.31 6.21
C VAL A 245 -6.70 10.99 6.10
N VAL A 246 -6.55 12.20 6.61
CA VAL A 246 -5.27 12.91 6.64
C VAL A 246 -4.63 12.71 8.00
N GLU A 247 -3.45 12.12 8.03
CA GLU A 247 -2.67 12.05 9.26
C GLU A 247 -2.18 13.44 9.66
N PRO A 248 -1.99 13.72 10.96
CA PRO A 248 -1.28 14.91 11.40
C PRO A 248 0.09 15.01 10.72
N LEU A 249 0.40 16.18 10.17
CA LEU A 249 1.62 16.48 9.42
C LEU A 249 2.34 17.67 10.07
N THR A 250 3.67 17.65 9.99
CA THR A 250 4.54 18.80 10.28
C THR A 250 5.52 18.97 9.13
N SER A 251 6.38 19.99 9.18
CA SER A 251 7.37 20.26 8.15
C SER A 251 8.72 20.64 8.73
N VAL A 252 9.77 20.53 7.91
CA VAL A 252 11.11 20.98 8.28
C VAL A 252 11.10 22.45 8.72
N GLU A 253 10.41 23.32 7.99
CA GLU A 253 10.25 24.73 8.38
C GLU A 253 9.59 24.93 9.76
N GLN A 254 8.56 24.15 10.09
CA GLN A 254 7.86 24.26 11.37
C GLN A 254 8.72 23.78 12.54
N GLU A 255 9.50 22.72 12.34
CA GLU A 255 10.29 22.08 13.40
C GLU A 255 11.69 22.69 13.56
N ALA A 256 12.33 23.09 12.45
CA ALA A 256 13.68 23.66 12.44
C ALA A 256 13.71 25.19 12.27
N GLY A 257 12.55 25.83 12.07
CA GLY A 257 12.43 27.29 11.89
C GLY A 257 12.97 27.82 10.56
N LYS A 258 13.43 26.95 9.66
CA LYS A 258 13.96 27.31 8.35
C LYS A 258 13.56 26.26 7.31
N ARG A 259 13.03 26.74 6.19
CA ARG A 259 12.82 25.90 5.00
C ARG A 259 14.16 25.68 4.26
N PRO A 260 14.55 24.43 3.96
CA PRO A 260 15.74 24.17 3.15
C PRO A 260 15.50 24.56 1.69
N SER A 261 16.52 25.12 1.07
CA SER A 261 16.57 25.39 -0.37
C SER A 261 16.70 24.10 -1.17
N TRP A 262 16.35 24.13 -2.46
CA TRP A 262 16.53 22.99 -3.35
C TRP A 262 17.98 22.48 -3.43
N LYS A 263 18.95 23.39 -3.29
CA LYS A 263 20.37 23.03 -3.24
C LYS A 263 20.70 22.25 -1.97
N GLU A 264 20.24 22.73 -0.82
CA GLU A 264 20.40 22.02 0.46
C GLU A 264 19.71 20.65 0.39
N VAL A 265 18.47 20.58 -0.11
CA VAL A 265 17.74 19.32 -0.30
C VAL A 265 18.53 18.35 -1.18
N LYS A 266 18.99 18.80 -2.35
CA LYS A 266 19.78 17.96 -3.27
C LYS A 266 21.03 17.42 -2.58
N THR A 267 21.83 18.30 -1.97
CA THR A 267 23.08 17.92 -1.31
C THR A 267 22.84 16.92 -0.19
N THR A 268 21.98 17.25 0.77
CA THR A 268 21.65 16.39 1.92
C THR A 268 21.13 15.02 1.49
N VAL A 269 20.21 14.97 0.53
CA VAL A 269 19.68 13.69 0.01
C VAL A 269 20.78 12.88 -0.65
N THR A 270 21.58 13.50 -1.54
CA THR A 270 22.65 12.76 -2.23
C THR A 270 23.73 12.26 -1.28
N ASP A 271 24.09 13.03 -0.26
CA ASP A 271 25.13 12.65 0.69
C ASP A 271 24.65 11.54 1.64
N ALA A 272 23.38 11.57 2.06
CA ALA A 272 22.75 10.47 2.80
C ALA A 272 22.72 9.17 1.97
N LEU A 273 22.36 9.25 0.68
CA LEU A 273 22.33 8.09 -0.22
C LEU A 273 23.73 7.51 -0.48
N LYS A 274 24.73 8.36 -0.73
CA LYS A 274 26.13 7.92 -0.91
C LYS A 274 26.64 7.19 0.34
N ARG A 275 26.34 7.73 1.52
CA ARG A 275 26.74 7.17 2.81
C ARG A 275 26.09 5.82 3.06
N GLU A 276 24.78 5.71 2.82
CA GLU A 276 24.03 4.50 3.16
C GLU A 276 24.24 3.34 2.18
N PHE A 277 24.39 3.65 0.89
CA PHE A 277 24.57 2.64 -0.15
C PHE A 277 26.03 2.43 -0.54
N GLU A 278 26.96 3.21 0.01
CA GLU A 278 28.39 3.19 -0.33
C GLU A 278 28.63 3.36 -1.85
N ILE A 279 27.83 4.21 -2.48
CA ILE A 279 27.85 4.46 -3.93
C ILE A 279 28.41 5.84 -4.27
N GLU A 280 28.88 5.97 -5.51
CA GLU A 280 29.08 7.28 -6.14
C GLU A 280 27.81 7.71 -6.89
N ILE A 281 27.38 8.95 -6.69
CA ILE A 281 26.30 9.56 -7.46
C ILE A 281 26.89 10.51 -8.49
N LYS A 282 26.61 10.25 -9.76
CA LYS A 282 27.01 11.11 -10.89
C LYS A 282 25.78 11.86 -11.39
N GLU A 283 25.90 13.16 -11.50
CA GLU A 283 24.87 13.98 -12.14
C GLU A 283 24.86 13.71 -13.64
N GLY A 284 23.67 13.46 -14.18
CA GLY A 284 23.47 13.16 -15.59
C GLY A 284 22.23 13.85 -16.13
N ALA A 285 22.15 13.95 -17.46
CA ALA A 285 20.94 14.32 -18.19
C ALA A 285 20.41 13.07 -18.91
N MET A 286 19.11 13.06 -19.22
CA MET A 286 18.54 11.98 -20.03
C MET A 286 19.31 11.86 -21.34
N VAL A 287 19.74 10.64 -21.68
CA VAL A 287 20.33 10.37 -23.00
C VAL A 287 19.24 10.30 -24.06
N ARG A 288 19.63 10.38 -25.33
CA ARG A 288 18.70 10.43 -26.48
C ARG A 288 17.63 9.33 -26.45
N ASP A 289 18.02 8.11 -26.11
CA ASP A 289 17.10 6.97 -26.12
C ASP A 289 16.11 7.01 -24.94
N GLU A 290 16.53 7.54 -23.79
CA GLU A 290 15.67 7.77 -22.62
C GLU A 290 14.66 8.89 -22.90
N LEU A 291 15.13 9.98 -23.54
CA LEU A 291 14.27 11.06 -24.04
C LEU A 291 13.20 10.52 -25.01
N PHE A 292 13.58 9.66 -25.95
CA PHE A 292 12.63 9.05 -26.88
C PHE A 292 11.60 8.16 -26.17
N GLY A 293 12.04 7.38 -25.17
CA GLY A 293 11.14 6.60 -24.31
C GLY A 293 10.15 7.49 -23.54
N TYR A 294 10.63 8.60 -22.97
CA TYR A 294 9.80 9.58 -22.28
C TYR A 294 8.77 10.25 -23.21
N GLU A 295 9.20 10.71 -24.40
CA GLU A 295 8.33 11.31 -25.41
C GLU A 295 7.23 10.35 -25.86
N LYS A 296 7.57 9.06 -26.04
CA LYS A 296 6.60 8.01 -26.34
C LYS A 296 5.54 7.89 -25.23
N LEU A 297 5.93 7.90 -23.97
CA LEU A 297 5.00 7.86 -22.82
C LEU A 297 4.10 9.09 -22.78
N CYS A 298 4.66 10.29 -23.02
CA CYS A 298 3.88 11.53 -23.09
C CYS A 298 2.87 11.52 -24.24
N SER A 299 3.26 10.99 -25.41
CA SER A 299 2.39 10.82 -26.57
C SER A 299 1.25 9.84 -26.28
N LEU A 300 1.54 8.69 -25.67
CA LEU A 300 0.53 7.72 -25.23
C LEU A 300 -0.46 8.30 -24.20
N ALA A 301 0.00 9.22 -23.35
CA ALA A 301 -0.84 9.92 -22.39
C ALA A 301 -1.69 11.05 -23.01
N GLY A 302 -1.58 11.32 -24.32
CA GLY A 302 -2.29 12.41 -25.00
C GLY A 302 -1.84 13.81 -24.57
N LYS A 303 -0.68 13.94 -23.92
CA LYS A 303 -0.19 15.18 -23.29
C LYS A 303 0.70 16.03 -24.19
N VAL A 304 0.73 15.80 -25.50
CA VAL A 304 1.50 16.63 -26.42
C VAL A 304 0.61 17.75 -26.99
N ARG A 305 0.80 18.95 -26.47
CA ARG A 305 0.81 20.20 -27.25
C ARG A 305 1.89 21.12 -26.71
#